data_AF-A0A2H1IUD6-F1
#
_entry.id   AF-A0A2H1IUD6-F1
#
_cell.length_a   1.000
_cell.length_b   1.000
_cell.length_c   1.000
_cell.angle_alpha   90.00
_cell.angle_beta   90.00
_cell.angle_gamma   90.00
#
_symmetry.space_group_name_H-M   'P 1'
#
loop_
_entity.id
_entity.type
_entity.pdbx_description
1 polymer ?
#
loop_
_entity_poly.entity_id
_entity_poly.type
_entity_poly.pdbx_seq_one_letter_code
_entity_poly.pdbx_strand_id
1 'polypeptide(L)'
;MAARGALAIVFGIVTVFWPREQIGSPANLNISVSTVDAILLAYLVLSGLLVLLQGLATRTDARMALLGQAVVVIPGVAFLLLADVPGELRAAIAVWAVLHGILELWIWRQNRDERMSSDFLIAGGIHVILGVILLAGTDMNALSVMGFAGAAAMIHGVFYMVGGYSRRSRTQGGAADEAEDVEVDEA
;
A
#
# COMPACT_ATOMS: atom_id res chain seq x y z
N MET A 1 0.95 -10.11 -2.48
CA MET A 1 0.29 -9.21 -3.44
C MET A 1 -1.22 -9.09 -3.21
N ALA A 2 -2.04 -10.12 -3.40
CA ALA A 2 -3.50 -10.01 -3.23
C ALA A 2 -3.91 -9.49 -1.83
N ALA A 3 -3.37 -10.05 -0.74
CA ALA A 3 -3.66 -9.58 0.61
C ALA A 3 -3.27 -8.10 0.83
N ARG A 4 -2.12 -7.65 0.30
CA ARG A 4 -1.70 -6.24 0.33
C ARG A 4 -2.69 -5.35 -0.42
N GLY A 5 -3.14 -5.81 -1.59
CA GLY A 5 -4.14 -5.12 -2.39
C GLY A 5 -5.49 -4.99 -1.68
N ALA A 6 -5.98 -6.08 -1.09
CA ALA A 6 -7.22 -6.08 -0.32
C ALA A 6 -7.16 -5.12 0.88
N LEU A 7 -6.06 -5.15 1.66
CA LEU A 7 -5.87 -4.21 2.77
C LEU A 7 -5.89 -2.76 2.30
N ALA A 8 -5.18 -2.44 1.21
CA ALA A 8 -5.10 -1.09 0.68
C ALA A 8 -6.44 -0.58 0.14
N ILE A 9 -7.23 -1.46 -0.49
CA ILE A 9 -8.61 -1.16 -0.90
C ILE A 9 -9.49 -0.89 0.33
N VAL A 10 -9.46 -1.76 1.34
CA VAL A 10 -10.24 -1.58 2.58
C VAL A 10 -9.87 -0.26 3.24
N PHE A 11 -8.59 0.04 3.39
CA PHE A 11 -8.13 1.31 3.94
C PHE A 11 -8.64 2.49 3.13
N GLY A 12 -8.52 2.47 1.79
CA GLY A 12 -9.06 3.54 0.96
C GLY A 12 -10.59 3.71 1.11
N ILE A 13 -11.37 2.63 1.20
CA ILE A 13 -12.82 2.70 1.47
C ILE A 13 -13.07 3.36 2.83
N VAL A 14 -12.35 2.93 3.86
CA VAL A 14 -12.44 3.50 5.21
C VAL A 14 -12.15 5.00 5.18
N THR A 15 -11.12 5.46 4.46
CA THR A 15 -10.81 6.90 4.36
C THR A 15 -11.91 7.72 3.67
N VAL A 16 -12.63 7.15 2.71
CA VAL A 16 -13.70 7.83 1.96
C VAL A 16 -14.94 7.98 2.81
N PHE A 17 -15.35 6.89 3.46
CA PHE A 17 -16.61 6.78 4.20
C PHE A 17 -16.48 7.07 5.70
N TRP A 18 -15.30 7.46 6.18
CA TRP A 18 -15.14 7.78 7.60
C TRP A 18 -16.07 8.93 8.01
N PRO A 19 -16.76 8.83 9.18
CA PRO A 19 -17.61 9.91 9.69
C PRO A 19 -16.82 11.21 9.86
N ARG A 20 -17.35 12.30 9.30
CA ARG A 20 -16.72 13.63 9.35
C ARG A 20 -17.50 14.55 10.26
N GLU A 21 -16.79 15.38 11.00
CA GLU A 21 -17.39 16.41 11.83
C GLU A 21 -17.63 17.68 11.01
N GLN A 22 -18.80 18.30 11.16
CA GLN A 22 -19.12 19.58 10.53
C GLN A 22 -18.63 20.72 11.42
N ILE A 23 -17.77 21.60 10.88
CA ILE A 23 -17.28 22.78 11.59
C ILE A 23 -18.02 24.01 11.06
N GLY A 24 -19.11 24.39 11.73
CA GLY A 24 -19.87 25.61 11.48
C GLY A 24 -20.72 25.63 10.20
N SER A 25 -20.34 24.91 9.14
CA SER A 25 -21.07 24.84 7.87
C SER A 25 -20.99 23.43 7.26
N PRO A 26 -22.02 22.94 6.53
CA PRO A 26 -21.99 21.66 5.82
C PRO A 26 -20.84 21.53 4.80
N ALA A 27 -20.30 22.66 4.33
CA ALA A 27 -19.17 22.70 3.41
C ALA A 27 -17.82 22.47 4.09
N ASN A 28 -17.75 22.55 5.42
CA ASN A 28 -16.50 22.54 6.18
C ASN A 28 -16.42 21.27 7.04
N LEU A 29 -15.92 20.20 6.41
CA LEU A 29 -15.80 18.88 7.03
C LEU A 29 -14.38 18.69 7.56
N ASN A 30 -14.27 18.17 8.78
CA ASN A 30 -12.97 17.89 9.39
C ASN A 30 -12.97 16.55 10.14
N ILE A 31 -11.78 16.14 10.55
CA ILE A 31 -11.52 14.96 11.37
C ILE A 31 -10.36 15.30 12.32
N SER A 32 -10.41 14.77 13.54
CA SER A 32 -9.31 14.99 14.49
C SER A 32 -8.02 14.31 14.03
N VAL A 33 -6.88 14.89 14.39
CA VAL A 33 -5.56 14.31 14.11
C VAL A 33 -5.46 12.92 14.73
N SER A 34 -5.88 12.75 15.97
CA SER A 34 -5.84 11.46 16.68
C SER A 34 -6.62 10.35 15.97
N THR A 35 -7.75 10.67 15.34
CA THR A 35 -8.53 9.68 14.58
C THR A 35 -7.80 9.28 13.31
N VAL A 36 -7.30 10.25 12.55
CA VAL A 36 -6.53 9.98 11.32
C VAL A 36 -5.26 9.21 11.63
N ASP A 37 -4.57 9.59 12.71
CA ASP A 37 -3.38 8.95 13.21
C ASP A 37 -3.64 7.46 13.51
N ALA A 38 -4.68 7.16 14.28
CA ALA A 38 -5.05 5.78 14.59
C ALA A 38 -5.35 4.92 13.34
N ILE A 39 -6.05 5.49 12.35
CA ILE A 39 -6.38 4.78 11.10
C ILE A 39 -5.09 4.53 10.28
N LEU A 40 -4.22 5.53 10.17
CA LEU A 40 -2.95 5.41 9.46
C LEU A 40 -2.00 4.43 10.16
N LEU A 41 -1.93 4.47 11.49
CA LEU A 41 -1.19 3.51 12.31
C LEU A 41 -1.64 2.09 12.04
N ALA A 42 -2.96 1.84 12.12
CA ALA A 42 -3.52 0.52 11.83
C ALA A 42 -3.13 0.04 10.42
N TYR A 43 -3.25 0.93 9.42
CA TYR A 43 -2.87 0.60 8.06
C TYR A 43 -1.37 0.32 7.90
N LEU A 44 -0.49 1.18 8.41
CA LEU A 44 0.96 1.04 8.31
C LEU A 44 1.44 -0.24 9.00
N VAL A 45 0.92 -0.54 10.20
CA VAL A 45 1.28 -1.76 10.94
C VAL A 45 0.85 -3.01 10.17
N LEU A 46 -0.40 -3.06 9.71
CA LEU A 46 -0.90 -4.21 8.95
C LEU A 46 -0.16 -4.37 7.61
N SER A 47 0.08 -3.27 6.90
CA SER A 47 0.83 -3.27 5.64
C SER A 47 2.27 -3.72 5.85
N GLY A 48 2.95 -3.19 6.88
CA GLY A 48 4.30 -3.59 7.27
C GLY A 48 4.39 -5.06 7.63
N LEU A 49 3.41 -5.61 8.36
CA LEU A 49 3.35 -7.04 8.67
C LEU A 49 3.18 -7.88 7.40
N LEU A 50 2.27 -7.52 6.50
CA LEU A 50 2.07 -8.26 5.25
C LEU A 50 3.33 -8.24 4.36
N VAL A 51 4.02 -7.10 4.31
CA VAL A 51 5.27 -6.95 3.56
C VAL A 51 6.40 -7.74 4.21
N LEU A 52 6.50 -7.72 5.54
CA LEU A 52 7.46 -8.54 6.29
C LEU A 52 7.24 -10.03 6.00
N LEU A 53 6.01 -10.52 6.14
CA LEU A 53 5.67 -11.91 5.86
C LEU A 53 5.98 -12.29 4.41
N GLN A 54 5.68 -11.39 3.46
CA GLN A 54 6.05 -11.59 2.05
C GLN A 54 7.57 -11.66 1.87
N GLY A 55 8.34 -10.73 2.45
CA GLY A 55 9.79 -10.72 2.38
C GLY A 55 10.44 -11.95 3.03
N LEU A 56 9.89 -12.45 4.13
CA LEU A 56 10.36 -13.68 4.77
C LEU A 56 10.09 -14.93 3.91
N ALA A 57 9.00 -14.94 3.14
CA ALA A 57 8.66 -16.04 2.24
C ALA A 57 9.39 -15.98 0.89
N THR A 58 9.82 -14.81 0.43
CA THR A 58 10.52 -14.63 -0.86
C THR A 58 11.97 -15.11 -0.80
N ARG A 59 12.39 -15.89 -1.80
CA ARG A 59 13.78 -16.40 -1.96
C ARG A 59 14.54 -15.80 -3.15
N THR A 60 13.98 -14.76 -3.78
CA THR A 60 14.56 -14.09 -4.95
C THR A 60 15.22 -12.76 -4.56
N ASP A 61 15.82 -12.07 -5.53
CA ASP A 61 16.50 -10.77 -5.33
C ASP A 61 15.59 -9.67 -4.78
N ALA A 62 14.26 -9.79 -4.96
CA ALA A 62 13.28 -8.87 -4.41
C ALA A 62 13.19 -8.91 -2.86
N ARG A 63 13.73 -9.97 -2.23
CA ARG A 63 13.67 -10.16 -0.76
C ARG A 63 14.19 -8.96 0.01
N MET A 64 15.35 -8.43 -0.38
CA MET A 64 16.00 -7.35 0.36
C MET A 64 15.15 -6.07 0.35
N ALA A 65 14.60 -5.71 -0.80
CA ALA A 65 13.74 -4.54 -0.92
C ALA A 65 12.42 -4.71 -0.14
N LEU A 66 11.82 -5.92 -0.15
CA LEU A 66 10.64 -6.23 0.66
C LEU A 66 10.92 -6.11 2.16
N LEU A 67 12.02 -6.67 2.65
CA LEU A 67 12.39 -6.51 4.06
C LEU A 67 12.73 -5.05 4.40
N GLY A 68 13.37 -4.33 3.49
CA GLY A 68 13.61 -2.89 3.61
C GLY A 68 12.31 -2.10 3.78
N GLN A 69 11.24 -2.46 3.05
CA GLN A 69 9.94 -1.79 3.19
C GLN A 69 9.34 -2.03 4.57
N ALA A 70 9.48 -3.24 5.13
CA ALA A 70 9.05 -3.53 6.49
C ALA A 70 9.83 -2.71 7.53
N VAL A 71 11.14 -2.51 7.32
CA VAL A 71 11.96 -1.65 8.19
C VAL A 71 11.54 -0.19 8.09
N VAL A 72 11.25 0.33 6.89
CA VAL A 72 10.79 1.71 6.66
C VAL A 72 9.46 2.03 7.35
N VAL A 73 8.63 1.03 7.63
CA VAL A 73 7.39 1.21 8.41
C VAL A 73 7.70 1.61 9.86
N ILE A 74 8.79 1.13 10.45
CA ILE A 74 9.15 1.40 11.85
C ILE A 74 9.24 2.91 12.16
N PRO A 75 10.06 3.71 11.45
CA PRO A 75 10.10 5.15 11.69
C PRO A 75 8.77 5.83 11.36
N GLY A 76 8.03 5.37 10.32
CA GLY A 76 6.71 5.92 10.02
C GLY A 76 5.72 5.74 11.18
N VAL A 77 5.66 4.54 11.74
CA VAL A 77 4.85 4.22 12.94
C VAL A 77 5.33 5.03 14.15
N ALA A 78 6.64 5.12 14.38
CA ALA A 78 7.19 5.89 15.49
C ALA A 78 6.84 7.38 15.39
N PHE A 79 6.90 7.98 14.20
CA PHE A 79 6.52 9.37 14.00
C PHE A 79 5.02 9.60 14.16
N LEU A 80 4.17 8.67 13.69
CA LEU A 80 2.72 8.74 13.89
C LEU A 80 2.36 8.71 15.38
N LEU A 81 2.97 7.82 16.17
CA LEU A 81 2.77 7.76 17.63
C LEU A 81 3.13 9.06 18.38
N LEU A 82 3.89 9.95 17.74
CA LEU A 82 4.31 11.24 18.30
C LEU A 82 3.60 12.43 17.61
N ALA A 83 2.71 12.19 16.65
CA ALA A 83 2.09 13.24 15.85
C ALA A 83 0.85 13.79 16.56
N ASP A 84 0.92 15.06 16.97
CA ASP A 84 -0.17 15.79 17.60
C ASP A 84 -0.80 16.83 16.66
N VAL A 85 -0.08 17.24 15.61
CA VAL A 85 -0.57 18.22 14.62
C VAL A 85 -0.59 17.70 13.18
N PRO A 86 -1.45 18.24 12.29
CA PRO A 86 -1.56 17.76 10.91
C PRO A 86 -0.25 17.78 10.12
N GLY A 87 0.64 18.73 10.42
CA GLY A 87 1.94 18.84 9.77
C GLY A 87 2.88 17.67 10.08
N GLU A 88 2.83 17.14 11.30
CA GLU A 88 3.63 15.98 11.72
C GLU A 88 3.12 14.71 11.06
N LEU A 89 1.79 14.52 11.06
CA LEU A 89 1.13 13.41 10.38
C LEU A 89 1.43 13.41 8.88
N ARG A 90 1.37 14.59 8.24
CA ARG A 90 1.76 14.79 6.84
C ARG A 90 3.21 14.39 6.59
N ALA A 91 4.14 14.85 7.42
CA ALA A 91 5.55 14.54 7.27
C ALA A 91 5.83 13.04 7.44
N ALA A 92 5.23 12.40 8.45
CA ALA A 92 5.37 10.97 8.71
C ALA A 92 4.95 10.13 7.49
N ILE A 93 3.74 10.38 6.96
CA ILE A 93 3.23 9.66 5.79
C ILE A 93 4.02 10.00 4.53
N ALA A 94 4.45 11.25 4.35
CA ALA A 94 5.21 11.65 3.18
C ALA A 94 6.55 10.91 3.10
N VAL A 95 7.32 10.91 4.19
CA VAL A 95 8.62 10.22 4.26
C VAL A 95 8.45 8.72 4.07
N TRP A 96 7.47 8.11 4.75
CA TRP A 96 7.16 6.70 4.56
C TRP A 96 6.81 6.39 3.10
N ALA A 97 5.93 7.18 2.47
CA ALA A 97 5.49 6.96 1.11
C ALA A 97 6.65 7.07 0.11
N VAL A 98 7.52 8.07 0.23
CA VAL A 98 8.69 8.21 -0.64
C VAL A 98 9.62 7.00 -0.50
N LEU A 99 9.97 6.61 0.72
CA LEU A 99 10.88 5.49 0.96
C LEU A 99 10.28 4.15 0.49
N HIS A 100 8.99 3.92 0.79
CA HIS A 100 8.27 2.74 0.33
C HIS A 100 8.23 2.69 -1.21
N GLY A 101 7.91 3.83 -1.84
CA GLY A 101 7.85 3.94 -3.30
C GLY A 101 9.20 3.71 -3.97
N ILE A 102 10.30 4.23 -3.41
CA ILE A 102 11.66 3.96 -3.92
C ILE A 102 11.99 2.46 -3.87
N LEU A 103 11.63 1.77 -2.79
CA LEU A 103 11.89 0.34 -2.66
C LEU A 103 11.03 -0.50 -3.62
N GLU A 104 9.78 -0.10 -3.87
CA GLU A 104 8.94 -0.68 -4.93
C GLU A 104 9.57 -0.48 -6.32
N LEU A 105 10.07 0.72 -6.62
CA LEU A 105 10.79 1.00 -7.88
C LEU A 105 12.10 0.21 -8.00
N TRP A 106 12.76 -0.08 -6.87
CA TRP A 106 13.91 -0.98 -6.85
C TRP A 106 13.49 -2.40 -7.24
N ILE A 107 12.41 -2.95 -6.66
CA ILE A 107 11.89 -4.27 -7.04
C ILE A 107 11.54 -4.30 -8.54
N TRP A 108 10.85 -3.27 -9.04
CA TRP A 108 10.59 -3.14 -10.47
C TRP A 108 11.87 -3.20 -11.30
N ARG A 109 12.91 -2.44 -10.91
CA ARG A 109 14.19 -2.42 -11.63
C ARG A 109 14.88 -3.78 -11.67
N GLN A 110 14.78 -4.58 -10.62
CA GLN A 110 15.37 -5.92 -10.57
C GLN A 110 14.60 -6.94 -11.42
N ASN A 111 13.30 -6.75 -11.60
CA ASN A 111 12.42 -7.74 -12.21
C ASN A 111 11.81 -7.24 -13.53
N ARG A 112 12.45 -6.30 -14.24
CA ARG A 112 11.85 -5.57 -15.39
C ARG A 112 11.27 -6.49 -16.46
N ASP A 113 11.94 -7.60 -16.72
CA ASP A 113 11.58 -8.57 -17.75
C ASP A 113 10.47 -9.53 -17.31
N GLU A 114 10.12 -9.52 -16.01
CA GLU A 114 9.01 -10.29 -15.50
C GLU A 114 7.68 -9.57 -15.77
N ARG A 115 6.65 -10.35 -16.13
CA ARG A 115 5.28 -9.85 -16.31
C ARG A 115 4.70 -9.15 -15.06
N MET A 116 5.29 -9.36 -13.87
CA MET A 116 4.85 -8.75 -12.62
C MET A 116 5.48 -7.37 -12.36
N SER A 117 6.44 -6.95 -13.19
CA SER A 117 7.22 -5.73 -12.95
C SER A 117 6.38 -4.45 -12.96
N SER A 118 5.34 -4.39 -13.82
CA SER A 118 4.46 -3.24 -13.93
C SER A 118 3.69 -2.94 -12.64
N ASP A 119 3.32 -3.96 -11.87
CA ASP A 119 2.63 -3.79 -10.58
C ASP A 119 3.50 -2.97 -9.61
N PHE A 120 4.80 -3.29 -9.53
CA PHE A 120 5.78 -2.59 -8.69
C PHE A 120 6.08 -1.19 -9.21
N LEU A 121 6.15 -1.00 -10.53
CA LEU A 121 6.34 0.33 -11.14
C LEU A 121 5.18 1.26 -10.78
N ILE A 122 3.95 0.79 -10.95
CA ILE A 122 2.74 1.58 -10.69
C ILE A 122 2.64 1.89 -9.19
N ALA A 123 2.79 0.88 -8.32
CA ALA A 123 2.75 1.07 -6.88
C ALA A 123 3.84 2.02 -6.39
N GLY A 124 5.07 1.86 -6.89
CA GLY A 124 6.19 2.73 -6.57
C GLY A 124 5.96 4.16 -7.01
N GLY A 125 5.51 4.37 -8.25
CA GLY A 125 5.17 5.68 -8.79
C GLY A 125 4.08 6.38 -7.98
N ILE A 126 3.00 5.68 -7.63
CA ILE A 126 1.89 6.23 -6.83
C ILE A 126 2.38 6.69 -5.45
N HIS A 127 3.20 5.89 -4.77
CA HIS A 127 3.72 6.24 -3.45
C HIS A 127 4.70 7.41 -3.50
N VAL A 128 5.57 7.47 -4.52
CA VAL A 128 6.44 8.63 -4.72
C VAL A 128 5.61 9.89 -4.99
N ILE A 129 4.59 9.82 -5.84
CA ILE A 129 3.68 10.94 -6.13
C ILE A 129 2.95 11.38 -4.86
N LEU A 130 2.42 10.44 -4.07
CA LEU A 130 1.81 10.74 -2.77
C LEU A 130 2.78 11.50 -1.86
N GLY A 131 4.01 10.99 -1.73
CA GLY A 131 5.05 11.62 -0.93
C GLY A 131 5.34 13.05 -1.38
N VAL A 132 5.45 13.29 -2.68
CA VAL A 132 5.66 14.63 -3.26
C VAL A 132 4.47 15.56 -2.98
N ILE A 133 3.24 15.09 -3.18
CA ILE A 133 2.02 15.87 -2.89
C ILE A 133 2.02 16.31 -1.42
N LEU A 134 2.30 15.38 -0.51
CA LEU A 134 2.31 15.67 0.92
C LEU A 134 3.47 16.57 1.34
N LEU A 135 4.66 16.45 0.74
CA LEU A 135 5.78 17.35 1.01
C LEU A 135 5.51 18.78 0.52
N ALA A 136 4.88 18.91 -0.65
CA ALA A 136 4.60 20.21 -1.28
C ALA A 136 3.42 20.96 -0.63
N GLY A 137 2.49 20.26 0.02
CA GLY A 137 1.35 20.90 0.70
C GLY A 137 1.75 21.55 2.03
N THR A 138 1.45 22.84 2.20
CA THR A 138 1.76 23.61 3.43
C THR A 138 0.63 23.62 4.44
N ASP A 139 -0.63 23.67 3.98
CA ASP A 139 -1.82 23.92 4.82
C ASP A 139 -2.84 22.78 4.77
N MET A 140 -2.35 21.54 4.69
CA MET A 140 -3.21 20.36 4.65
C MET A 140 -3.72 20.01 6.05
N ASN A 141 -5.04 19.94 6.21
CA ASN A 141 -5.65 19.38 7.41
C ASN A 141 -5.50 17.84 7.44
N ALA A 142 -5.77 17.23 8.60
CA ALA A 142 -5.66 15.78 8.77
C ALA A 142 -6.55 15.00 7.79
N LEU A 143 -7.75 15.52 7.48
CA LEU A 143 -8.66 14.93 6.50
C LEU A 143 -8.02 14.83 5.11
N SER A 144 -7.31 15.86 4.68
CA SER A 144 -6.66 15.91 3.38
C SER A 144 -5.51 14.90 3.31
N VAL A 145 -4.67 14.81 4.35
CA VAL A 145 -3.60 13.80 4.40
C VAL A 145 -4.18 12.38 4.32
N MET A 146 -5.22 12.10 5.11
CA MET A 146 -5.94 10.82 5.06
C MET A 146 -6.50 10.54 3.67
N GLY A 147 -7.14 11.54 3.04
CA GLY A 147 -7.74 11.42 1.72
C GLY A 147 -6.74 11.09 0.63
N PHE A 148 -5.58 11.76 0.59
CA PHE A 148 -4.53 11.46 -0.38
C PHE A 148 -3.90 10.08 -0.14
N ALA A 149 -3.61 9.75 1.13
CA ALA A 149 -3.08 8.43 1.48
C ALA A 149 -4.06 7.31 1.08
N GLY A 150 -5.35 7.49 1.38
CA GLY A 150 -6.42 6.56 1.02
C GLY A 150 -6.62 6.41 -0.49
N ALA A 151 -6.57 7.50 -1.24
CA ALA A 151 -6.67 7.48 -2.71
C ALA A 151 -5.48 6.73 -3.32
N ALA A 152 -4.25 7.05 -2.90
CA ALA A 152 -3.06 6.34 -3.34
C ALA A 152 -3.17 4.84 -3.03
N ALA A 153 -3.57 4.51 -1.80
CA ALA A 153 -3.77 3.14 -1.34
C ALA A 153 -4.77 2.36 -2.19
N MET A 154 -5.91 2.98 -2.48
CA MET A 154 -6.95 2.38 -3.29
C MET A 154 -6.45 2.08 -4.71
N ILE A 155 -5.79 3.04 -5.36
CA ILE A 155 -5.33 2.88 -6.75
C ILE A 155 -4.33 1.74 -6.82
N HIS A 156 -3.26 1.75 -6.03
CA HIS A 156 -2.26 0.67 -6.07
C HIS A 156 -2.84 -0.66 -5.58
N GLY A 157 -3.81 -0.60 -4.66
CA GLY A 157 -4.50 -1.77 -4.12
C GLY A 157 -5.26 -2.54 -5.20
N VAL A 158 -5.96 -1.84 -6.09
CA VAL A 158 -6.65 -2.43 -7.25
C VAL A 158 -5.66 -3.15 -8.16
N PHE A 159 -4.53 -2.54 -8.50
CA PHE A 159 -3.51 -3.19 -9.35
C PHE A 159 -2.96 -4.47 -8.71
N TYR A 160 -2.62 -4.42 -7.41
CA TYR A 160 -2.14 -5.60 -6.68
C TYR A 160 -3.20 -6.70 -6.55
N MET A 161 -4.48 -6.33 -6.41
CA MET A 161 -5.58 -7.26 -6.32
C MET A 161 -5.81 -7.97 -7.66
N VAL A 162 -5.93 -7.21 -8.75
CA VAL A 162 -6.13 -7.76 -10.11
C VAL A 162 -4.93 -8.60 -10.54
N GLY A 163 -3.71 -8.08 -10.38
CA GLY A 163 -2.49 -8.83 -10.68
C GLY A 163 -2.39 -10.10 -9.83
N GLY A 164 -2.74 -10.02 -8.54
CA GLY A 164 -2.73 -11.14 -7.62
C GLY A 164 -3.71 -12.26 -7.99
N TYR A 165 -4.96 -11.91 -8.34
CA TYR A 165 -5.99 -12.89 -8.71
C TYR A 165 -5.71 -13.55 -10.05
N SER A 166 -5.31 -12.77 -11.07
CA SER A 166 -4.98 -13.31 -12.40
C SER A 166 -3.88 -14.37 -12.36
N ARG A 167 -2.97 -14.28 -11.38
CA ARG A 167 -1.90 -15.27 -11.18
C ARG A 167 -2.41 -16.53 -10.48
N ARG A 168 -3.22 -16.39 -9.42
CA ARG A 168 -3.78 -17.54 -8.69
C ARG A 168 -4.65 -18.42 -9.58
N SER A 169 -5.46 -17.83 -10.45
CA SER A 169 -6.32 -18.57 -11.37
C SER A 169 -5.52 -19.34 -12.42
N ARG A 170 -4.38 -18.82 -12.87
CA ARG A 170 -3.49 -19.50 -13.84
C ARG A 170 -2.74 -20.68 -13.25
N THR A 171 -2.23 -20.54 -12.02
CA THR A 171 -1.58 -21.66 -11.33
C THR A 171 -2.57 -22.81 -11.07
N GLN A 172 -3.84 -22.48 -10.81
CA GLN A 172 -4.89 -23.47 -10.65
C GLN A 172 -5.35 -24.08 -11.98
N GLY A 173 -5.43 -23.30 -13.05
CA GLY A 173 -5.77 -23.80 -14.39
C GLY A 173 -4.70 -24.70 -15.00
N GLY A 174 -3.41 -24.33 -14.87
CA GLY A 174 -2.32 -25.17 -15.37
C GLY A 174 -2.17 -26.50 -14.62
N ALA A 175 -2.45 -26.52 -13.31
CA ALA A 175 -2.48 -27.76 -12.54
C ALA A 175 -3.69 -28.66 -12.86
N ALA A 176 -4.76 -28.10 -13.43
CA ALA A 176 -5.91 -28.87 -13.89
C ALA A 176 -5.65 -29.48 -15.28
N ASP A 177 -5.06 -28.71 -16.22
CA ASP A 177 -4.62 -29.22 -17.53
C ASP A 177 -3.58 -30.35 -17.38
N GLU A 178 -2.56 -30.17 -16.51
CA GLU A 178 -1.56 -31.22 -16.27
C GLU A 178 -2.16 -32.50 -15.64
N ALA A 179 -3.25 -32.39 -14.89
CA ALA A 179 -3.94 -33.54 -14.31
C ALA A 179 -4.82 -34.26 -15.36
N GLU A 180 -5.44 -33.50 -16.28
CA GLU A 180 -6.25 -34.03 -17.37
C GLU A 180 -5.39 -34.74 -18.42
N ASP A 181 -4.21 -34.19 -18.76
CA ASP A 181 -3.25 -34.81 -19.68
C ASP A 181 -2.69 -36.14 -19.14
N VAL A 182 -2.51 -36.28 -17.82
CA VAL A 182 -2.04 -37.52 -17.18
C VAL A 182 -3.14 -38.61 -17.16
N GLU A 183 -4.41 -38.25 -16.97
CA GLU A 183 -5.52 -39.22 -17.03
C GLU A 183 -5.76 -39.75 -18.45
N VAL A 184 -5.47 -38.97 -19.49
CA VAL A 184 -5.65 -39.39 -20.90
C VAL A 184 -4.56 -40.35 -21.36
N ASP A 185 -3.33 -40.23 -20.85
CA ASP A 185 -2.20 -41.11 -21.22
C ASP A 185 -2.22 -42.48 -20.49
N GLU A 186 -3.01 -42.62 -19.43
CA GLU A 186 -3.19 -43.89 -18.68
C GLU A 186 -4.41 -44.74 -19.12
N ALA A 187 -5.22 -44.26 -20.09
CA ALA A 187 -6.44 -44.91 -20.57
C ALA A 187 -6.27 -45.63 -21.93
#